data_AF-A0AAD6Q311-F1
#
_entry.id   AF-A0AAD6Q311-F1
#
_cell.length_a   1.000
_cell.length_b   1.000
_cell.length_c   1.000
_cell.angle_alpha   90.00
_cell.angle_beta   90.00
_cell.angle_gamma   90.00
#
_symmetry.space_group_name_H-M   'P 1'
#
loop_
_entity.id
_entity.type
_entity.pdbx_description
1 polymer ?
#
loop_
_entity_poly.entity_id
_entity_poly.type
_entity_poly.pdbx_seq_one_letter_code
_entity_poly.pdbx_strand_id
1 'polypeptide(L)' 'MGGNHSAEKVGSKRKRECNMDDMSKGAARAHRFLKDFSDLPLDTMDLKQALLQIGKLKDDLEKDAVNCHWLQQFF' A
#
# COMPACT_ATOMS: atom_id res chain seq x y z
N MET A 1 -19.35 36.03 -24.20
CA MET A 1 -18.14 36.04 -25.05
C MET A 1 -16.98 36.39 -24.15
N GLY A 2 -16.16 35.43 -23.70
CA GLY A 2 -14.91 35.01 -24.37
C GLY A 2 -13.82 36.03 -24.00
N GLY A 3 -12.92 35.81 -23.04
CA GLY A 3 -11.97 34.70 -22.90
C GLY A 3 -10.60 35.23 -23.35
N ASN A 4 -9.58 35.27 -22.48
CA ASN A 4 -8.17 35.28 -22.89
C ASN A 4 -7.23 34.89 -21.74
N HIS A 5 -6.38 33.92 -22.10
CA HIS A 5 -5.24 33.33 -21.40
C HIS A 5 -4.39 34.26 -20.52
N SER A 6 -3.97 33.74 -19.38
CA SER A 6 -2.65 34.03 -18.82
C SER A 6 -2.08 32.73 -18.27
N ALA A 7 -1.02 32.27 -18.94
CA ALA A 7 -0.31 31.04 -18.65
C ALA A 7 0.50 31.21 -17.36
N GLU A 8 0.06 30.57 -16.27
CA GLU A 8 0.92 30.34 -15.12
C GLU A 8 1.73 29.05 -15.32
N LYS A 9 3.00 29.27 -15.67
CA LYS A 9 4.05 28.26 -15.74
C LYS A 9 4.35 27.67 -14.37
N VAL A 10 4.51 26.35 -14.38
CA VAL A 10 5.63 25.60 -13.77
C VAL A 10 5.79 25.79 -12.26
N GLY A 11 5.29 24.80 -11.50
CA GLY A 11 5.73 24.64 -10.12
C GLY A 11 4.80 23.85 -9.22
N SER A 12 4.08 22.81 -9.67
CA SER A 12 3.39 21.96 -8.70
C SER A 12 2.86 20.66 -9.27
N LYS A 13 3.07 19.60 -8.48
CA LYS A 13 2.32 18.35 -8.48
C LYS A 13 2.45 17.55 -9.77
N ARG A 14 3.43 16.64 -9.77
CA ARG A 14 3.20 15.30 -10.32
C ARG A 14 2.00 14.70 -9.56
N LYS A 15 0.78 15.08 -9.93
CA LYS A 15 -0.44 14.39 -9.54
C LYS A 15 -0.41 13.11 -10.36
N ARG A 16 0.47 12.17 -9.98
CA ARG A 16 0.39 10.80 -10.45
C ARG A 16 -0.99 10.37 -10.00
N GLU A 17 -1.88 10.18 -10.96
CA GLU A 17 -3.21 9.65 -10.73
C GLU A 17 -3.01 8.33 -9.98
N CYS A 18 -3.07 8.40 -8.65
CA CYS A 18 -3.20 7.22 -7.84
C CYS A 18 -4.59 6.74 -8.20
N ASN A 19 -4.66 5.83 -9.19
CA ASN A 19 -5.89 5.24 -9.64
C ASN A 19 -6.64 4.82 -8.37
N MET A 20 -7.87 5.32 -8.16
CA MET A 20 -8.67 4.92 -6.99
C MET A 20 -8.75 3.39 -6.87
N ASP A 21 -8.61 2.69 -8.00
CA ASP A 21 -8.50 1.25 -8.11
C ASP A 21 -7.21 0.66 -7.50
N ASP A 22 -6.05 1.30 -7.69
CA ASP A 22 -4.79 0.93 -7.01
C ASP A 22 -4.86 1.19 -5.51
N MET A 23 -5.46 2.30 -5.10
CA MET A 23 -5.67 2.62 -3.67
C MET A 23 -6.59 1.60 -3.00
N SER A 24 -7.72 1.25 -3.64
CA SER A 24 -8.69 0.29 -3.09
C SER A 24 -8.08 -1.11 -2.99
N LYS A 25 -7.33 -1.55 -4.02
CA LYS A 25 -6.62 -2.82 -4.02
C LYS A 25 -5.50 -2.86 -2.98
N GLY A 26 -4.70 -1.80 -2.88
CA GLY A 26 -3.65 -1.68 -1.88
C GLY A 26 -4.21 -1.69 -0.46
N ALA A 27 -5.24 -0.89 -0.19
CA ALA A 27 -5.88 -0.83 1.12
C ALA A 27 -6.48 -2.19 1.53
N ALA A 28 -7.13 -2.90 0.60
CA ALA A 28 -7.65 -4.24 0.86
C ALA A 28 -6.53 -5.24 1.22
N ARG A 29 -5.38 -5.18 0.53
CA ARG A 29 -4.22 -6.04 0.81
C ARG A 29 -3.56 -5.71 2.15
N ALA A 30 -3.35 -4.42 2.45
CA ALA A 30 -2.83 -3.99 3.74
C ALA A 30 -3.76 -4.38 4.90
N HIS A 31 -5.07 -4.21 4.71
CA HIS A 31 -6.07 -4.62 5.70
C HIS A 31 -6.06 -6.14 5.93
N ARG A 32 -5.89 -6.93 4.87
CA ARG A 32 -5.75 -8.39 4.98
C ARG A 32 -4.47 -8.78 5.74
N PHE A 33 -3.34 -8.15 5.44
CA PHE A 33 -2.11 -8.35 6.21
C PHE A 33 -2.32 -8.05 7.70
N LEU A 34 -2.94 -6.92 8.03
CA LEU A 34 -3.20 -6.55 9.42
C LEU A 34 -4.13 -7.53 10.12
N LYS A 35 -5.14 -8.03 9.40
CA LYS A 35 -6.06 -9.05 9.92
C LYS A 35 -5.35 -10.39 10.15
N ASP A 36 -4.61 -10.86 9.15
CA ASP A 36 -3.86 -12.12 9.25
C ASP A 36 -2.80 -12.02 10.36
N PHE A 37 -2.20 -10.84 10.57
CA PHE A 37 -1.30 -10.57 11.68
C PHE A 37 -2.01 -10.55 13.03
N SER A 38 -3.19 -9.92 13.14
CA SER A 38 -3.95 -9.88 14.39
C SER A 38 -4.56 -11.24 14.76
N ASP A 39 -4.85 -12.07 13.78
CA ASP A 39 -5.39 -13.42 13.96
C ASP A 39 -4.30 -14.44 14.34
N LEU A 40 -3.00 -14.07 14.25
CA LEU A 40 -1.91 -14.94 14.71
C LEU A 40 -1.99 -15.10 16.24
N PRO A 41 -2.04 -16.35 16.75
CA PRO A 41 -2.14 -16.59 18.18
C PRO A 41 -0.76 -16.49 18.85
N LEU A 42 -0.13 -15.32 18.77
CA LEU A 42 1.23 -15.03 19.26
C LEU A 42 1.46 -15.41 20.73
N ASP A 43 0.39 -15.46 21.53
CA ASP A 43 0.41 -15.88 22.94
C ASP A 43 0.64 -17.39 23.13
N THR A 44 0.13 -18.21 22.20
CA THR A 44 0.25 -19.69 22.24
C THR A 44 1.24 -20.25 21.22
N MET A 45 1.70 -19.41 20.30
CA MET A 45 2.53 -19.78 19.17
C MET A 45 4.02 -19.67 19.52
N ASP A 46 4.82 -20.63 19.09
CA ASP A 46 6.27 -20.58 19.25
C ASP A 46 6.87 -19.38 18.52
N LEU A 47 7.81 -18.68 19.16
CA LEU A 47 8.43 -17.47 18.63
C LEU A 47 9.06 -17.67 17.25
N LYS A 48 9.68 -18.83 16.98
CA LYS A 48 10.27 -19.10 15.66
C LYS A 48 9.18 -19.27 14.61
N GLN A 49 8.09 -19.94 14.96
CA GLN A 49 6.93 -20.06 14.08
C GLN A 49 6.30 -18.68 13.81
N ALA A 50 6.17 -17.84 14.84
CA ALA A 50 5.64 -16.48 14.70
C ALA A 50 6.49 -15.64 13.76
N LEU A 51 7.82 -15.65 13.94
CA LEU A 51 8.75 -14.94 13.06
C LEU A 51 8.69 -15.45 11.61
N LEU A 52 8.55 -16.76 11.41
CA LEU A 52 8.39 -17.33 10.06
C LEU A 52 7.08 -16.89 9.40
N GLN A 53 5.96 -16.88 10.12
CA GLN A 53 4.67 -16.43 9.59
C GLN A 53 4.68 -14.93 9.29
N ILE A 54 5.20 -14.10 10.21
CA ILE A 54 5.31 -12.65 10.02
C ILE A 54 6.24 -12.34 8.84
N GLY A 55 7.37 -13.03 8.72
CA GLY A 55 8.28 -12.90 7.59
C GLY A 55 7.58 -13.20 6.26
N LYS A 56 6.82 -14.30 6.20
CA LYS A 56 6.03 -14.65 5.01
C LYS A 56 4.97 -13.60 4.67
N LEU A 57 4.21 -13.14 5.67
CA LEU A 57 3.18 -12.10 5.49
C LEU A 57 3.80 -10.79 4.99
N LYS A 58 4.97 -10.42 5.50
CA LYS A 58 5.73 -9.24 5.03
C LYS A 58 6.17 -9.43 3.59
N ASP A 59 6.78 -10.57 3.24
CA ASP A 59 7.27 -10.83 1.89
C ASP A 59 6.14 -10.83 0.86
N ASP A 60 4.97 -11.37 1.23
CA ASP A 60 3.79 -11.36 0.37
C ASP A 60 3.22 -9.94 0.21
N LEU A 61 3.21 -9.13 1.27
CA LEU A 61 2.83 -7.72 1.20
C LEU A 61 3.83 -6.90 0.35
N GLU A 62 5.13 -7.19 0.42
CA GLU A 62 6.17 -6.53 -0.36
C GLU A 62 6.08 -6.87 -1.85
N LYS A 63 5.81 -8.15 -2.20
CA LYS A 63 5.52 -8.56 -3.60
C LYS A 63 4.29 -7.88 -4.16
N ASP A 64 3.27 -7.73 -3.32
CA ASP A 64 2.06 -7.00 -3.68
C ASP A 64 2.33 -5.50 -3.85
N ALA A 65 3.28 -4.95 -3.07
CA ALA A 65 3.74 -3.58 -3.22
C ALA A 65 4.36 -3.34 -4.59
N VAL A 66 5.21 -4.24 -5.10
CA VAL A 66 5.82 -4.10 -6.43
C VAL A 66 4.78 -3.84 -7.53
N ASN A 67 3.58 -4.41 -7.40
CA ASN A 67 2.49 -4.28 -8.37
C ASN A 67 1.46 -3.19 -8.01
N CYS A 68 1.62 -2.49 -6.89
CA CYS A 68 0.66 -1.51 -6.40
C CYS A 68 1.38 -0.24 -5.89
N HIS A 69 1.37 0.81 -6.71
CA HIS A 69 2.00 2.10 -6.37
C HIS A 69 1.49 2.71 -5.07
N TRP A 70 0.22 2.46 -4.72
CA TRP A 70 -0.30 2.91 -3.43
C TRP A 70 0.38 2.15 -2.29
N LEU A 71 0.57 0.84 -2.41
CA LEU A 71 1.16 0.05 -1.33
C LEU A 71 2.69 0.26 -1.22
N GLN A 72 3.36 0.60 -2.33
CA GLN A 72 4.79 0.97 -2.34
C GLN A 72 5.13 2.15 -1.44
N GLN A 73 4.19 3.04 -1.12
CA GLN A 73 4.51 4.21 -0.30
C GLN A 73 4.75 3.86 1.18
N PHE A 74 4.46 2.62 1.59
CA PHE A 74 4.65 2.11 2.95
C PHE A 74 5.92 1.27 3.13
N PHE A 75 6.68 1.06 2.04
CA PHE A 75 7.95 0.33 2.00
C PHE A 75 9.07 1.27 1.54
#